data_AF-A0A4U0VL34-F1
#
_entry.id   AF-A0A4U0VL34-F1
#
_cell.length_a   1.000
_cell.length_b   1.000
_cell.length_c   1.000
_cell.angle_alpha   90.00
_cell.angle_beta   90.00
_cell.angle_gamma   90.00
#
_symmetry.space_group_name_H-M   'P 1'
#
loop_
_entity.id
_entity.type
_entity.pdbx_description
1 polymer ?
#
loop_
_entity_poly.entity_id
_entity_poly.type
_entity_poly.pdbx_seq_one_letter_code
_entity_poly.pdbx_strand_id
1 'polypeptide(L)'
;MTKGKKYRLRLINSSADNFIRVSLDNHNFTVMTADFIPIKPYTTQWVLLAIGQRYDVVINANQAVGNYWFRANTAADCASGNNHGTGLSIFTYTGATLADPTSTAFTAPAVCKDEAPLAPYWVQPIPSSTFTSQIKTLSIDITQEQVVTNGANLVVWGINTTSINIQWDNPTLS
;
A
#
# COMPACT_ATOMS: atom_id res chain seq x y z
N MET A 1 -21.96 10.05 -2.71
CA MET A 1 -21.22 10.77 -3.76
C MET A 1 -22.19 11.62 -4.57
N THR A 2 -21.88 12.88 -4.84
CA THR A 2 -22.70 13.74 -5.70
C THR A 2 -22.12 13.73 -7.11
N LYS A 3 -22.96 13.42 -8.10
CA LYS A 3 -22.53 13.34 -9.51
C LYS A 3 -21.87 14.65 -9.97
N GLY A 4 -20.77 14.53 -10.71
CA GLY A 4 -19.97 15.65 -11.22
C GLY A 4 -19.00 16.27 -10.22
N LYS A 5 -19.02 15.88 -8.93
CA LYS A 5 -18.05 16.35 -7.93
C LYS A 5 -16.78 15.49 -7.94
N LYS A 6 -15.71 16.07 -7.39
CA LYS A 6 -14.43 15.38 -7.16
C LYS A 6 -14.23 15.19 -5.67
N TYR A 7 -13.71 14.03 -5.29
CA TYR A 7 -13.48 13.65 -3.90
C TYR A 7 -12.02 13.25 -3.72
N ARG A 8 -11.32 13.89 -2.77
CA ARG A 8 -9.99 13.44 -2.35
C ARG A 8 -10.17 12.41 -1.23
N LEU A 9 -9.68 11.21 -1.44
CA LEU A 9 -9.62 10.13 -0.46
C LEU A 9 -8.15 9.94 -0.03
N ARG A 10 -7.93 9.75 1.27
CA ARG A 10 -6.61 9.48 1.85
C ARG A 10 -6.57 8.02 2.24
N LEU A 11 -5.85 7.22 1.45
CA LEU A 11 -5.70 5.79 1.65
C LEU A 11 -4.52 5.54 2.58
N ILE A 12 -4.71 4.67 3.56
CA ILE A 12 -3.70 4.32 4.56
C ILE A 12 -3.76 2.82 4.76
N ASN A 13 -2.63 2.13 4.62
CA ASN A 13 -2.52 0.74 5.03
C ASN A 13 -1.85 0.65 6.41
N SER A 14 -2.66 0.41 7.44
CA SER A 14 -2.22 0.22 8.83
C SER A 14 -2.23 -1.26 9.26
N SER A 15 -2.09 -2.17 8.30
CA SER A 15 -2.04 -3.61 8.57
C SER A 15 -0.76 -3.99 9.31
N ALA A 16 -0.75 -5.17 9.93
CA ALA A 16 0.46 -5.76 10.49
C ALA A 16 1.33 -6.45 9.42
N ASP A 17 0.69 -7.04 8.40
CA ASP A 17 1.35 -8.00 7.48
C ASP A 17 0.79 -7.99 6.04
N ASN A 18 -0.35 -7.32 5.80
CA ASN A 18 -1.02 -7.40 4.51
C ASN A 18 -0.73 -6.18 3.65
N PHE A 19 -0.31 -6.43 2.41
CA PHE A 19 -0.44 -5.46 1.33
C PHE A 19 -1.89 -5.43 0.88
N ILE A 20 -2.44 -4.24 0.69
CA ILE A 20 -3.85 -4.05 0.33
C ILE A 20 -3.93 -3.40 -1.04
N ARG A 21 -4.63 -4.04 -1.96
CA ARG A 21 -4.95 -3.48 -3.27
C ARG A 21 -6.36 -2.90 -3.23
N VAL A 22 -6.46 -1.60 -3.45
CA VAL A 22 -7.73 -0.88 -3.40
C VAL A 22 -8.18 -0.45 -4.78
N SER A 23 -9.49 -0.49 -5.02
CA SER A 23 -10.13 0.01 -6.23
C SER A 23 -11.56 0.44 -5.95
N LEU A 24 -12.13 1.27 -6.82
CA LEU A 24 -13.55 1.61 -6.80
C LEU A 24 -14.14 1.22 -8.15
N ASP A 25 -15.07 0.28 -8.17
CA ASP A 25 -15.63 -0.25 -9.41
C ASP A 25 -16.13 0.89 -10.32
N ASN A 26 -15.79 0.80 -11.60
CA ASN A 26 -16.08 1.80 -12.66
C ASN A 26 -15.45 3.20 -12.45
N HIS A 27 -14.60 3.40 -11.45
CA HIS A 27 -13.96 4.69 -11.18
C HIS A 27 -12.44 4.56 -11.18
N ASN A 28 -11.79 5.42 -11.96
CA ASN A 28 -10.35 5.57 -11.86
C ASN A 28 -9.98 6.51 -10.70
N PHE A 29 -8.81 6.28 -10.14
CA PHE A 29 -8.12 7.13 -9.20
C PHE A 29 -7.13 8.03 -9.92
N THR A 30 -7.14 9.32 -9.60
CA THR A 30 -6.01 10.21 -9.91
C THR A 30 -5.15 10.32 -8.66
N VAL A 31 -3.98 9.69 -8.65
CA VAL A 31 -3.05 9.68 -7.51
C VAL A 31 -2.29 11.00 -7.47
N MET A 32 -2.23 11.63 -6.30
CA MET A 32 -1.70 12.99 -6.12
C MET A 32 -0.50 13.04 -5.16
N THR A 33 -0.42 12.10 -4.23
CA THR A 33 0.68 11.98 -3.28
C THR A 33 1.08 10.52 -3.12
N ALA A 34 2.35 10.28 -2.83
CA ALA A 34 2.85 9.05 -2.25
C ALA A 34 3.46 9.40 -0.90
N ASP A 35 2.93 8.82 0.18
CA ASP A 35 3.21 9.22 1.55
C ASP A 35 3.03 10.74 1.75
N PHE A 36 4.05 11.43 2.26
CA PHE A 36 4.05 12.87 2.46
C PHE A 36 4.61 13.66 1.27
N ILE A 37 4.85 12.99 0.13
CA ILE A 37 5.44 13.62 -1.06
C ILE A 37 4.36 13.82 -2.11
N PRO A 38 4.02 15.07 -2.46
CA PRO A 38 3.21 15.35 -3.63
C PRO A 38 3.92 14.88 -4.89
N ILE A 39 3.19 14.22 -5.77
CA ILE A 39 3.71 13.69 -7.03
C ILE A 39 3.03 14.37 -8.23
N LYS A 40 3.63 14.21 -9.41
CA LYS A 40 2.95 14.49 -10.68
C LYS A 40 1.76 13.54 -10.80
N PRO A 41 0.52 14.04 -10.92
CA PRO A 41 -0.63 13.16 -10.89
C PRO A 41 -0.65 12.18 -12.06
N TYR A 42 -1.03 10.94 -11.77
CA TYR A 42 -1.29 9.91 -12.78
C TYR A 42 -2.62 9.23 -12.48
N THR A 43 -3.20 8.57 -13.48
CA THR A 43 -4.49 7.91 -13.36
C THR A 43 -4.31 6.40 -13.41
N THR A 44 -4.97 5.69 -12.50
CA THR A 44 -4.95 4.22 -12.39
C THR A 44 -6.33 3.70 -11.96
N GLN A 45 -6.58 2.41 -12.15
CA GLN A 45 -7.81 1.72 -11.72
C GLN A 45 -7.72 1.21 -10.28
N TRP A 46 -6.52 1.05 -9.77
CA TRP A 46 -6.24 0.49 -8.46
C TRP A 46 -4.96 1.09 -7.90
N VAL A 47 -4.78 0.98 -6.59
CA VAL A 47 -3.53 1.32 -5.90
C VAL A 47 -3.17 0.15 -4.98
N LEU A 48 -1.93 -0.33 -5.07
CA LEU A 48 -1.34 -1.23 -4.09
C LEU A 48 -0.72 -0.40 -2.96
N LEU A 49 -1.05 -0.74 -1.71
CA LEU A 49 -0.47 -0.13 -0.52
C LEU A 49 0.33 -1.17 0.25
N ALA A 50 1.64 -0.98 0.37
CA ALA A 50 2.44 -1.68 1.37
C ALA A 50 2.08 -1.22 2.78
N ILE A 51 2.49 -2.00 3.77
CA ILE A 51 2.27 -1.67 5.18
C ILE A 51 2.91 -0.32 5.51
N GLY A 52 2.15 0.58 6.11
CA GLY A 52 2.60 1.93 6.47
C GLY A 52 2.54 2.95 5.34
N GLN A 53 2.30 2.57 4.08
CA GLN A 53 2.19 3.52 2.96
C GLN A 53 0.85 4.27 2.96
N ARG A 54 0.87 5.48 2.41
CA ARG A 54 -0.30 6.35 2.20
C ARG A 54 -0.35 6.87 0.77
N TYR A 55 -1.55 6.95 0.21
CA TYR A 55 -1.78 7.61 -1.08
C TYR A 55 -3.01 8.49 -1.00
N ASP A 56 -2.88 9.74 -1.45
CA ASP A 56 -4.03 10.57 -1.68
C ASP A 56 -4.48 10.43 -3.13
N VAL A 57 -5.72 10.02 -3.32
CA VAL A 57 -6.33 9.84 -4.63
C VAL A 57 -7.53 10.76 -4.80
N VAL A 58 -7.75 11.22 -6.03
CA VAL A 58 -8.98 11.94 -6.41
C VAL A 58 -9.87 11.00 -7.21
N ILE A 59 -11.12 10.88 -6.77
CA ILE A 59 -12.19 10.16 -7.46
C ILE A 59 -13.11 11.20 -8.11
N ASN A 60 -13.35 11.04 -9.41
CA ASN A 60 -14.33 11.84 -10.12
C ASN A 60 -15.68 11.11 -10.10
N ALA A 61 -16.72 11.70 -9.53
CA ALA A 61 -18.06 11.13 -9.47
C ALA A 61 -18.80 11.23 -10.82
N ASN A 62 -18.26 10.62 -11.87
CA ASN A 62 -18.71 10.78 -13.26
C ASN A 62 -19.54 9.60 -13.80
N GLN A 63 -19.71 8.53 -13.03
CA GLN A 63 -20.53 7.37 -13.42
C GLN A 63 -22.04 7.63 -13.34
N ALA A 64 -22.83 6.63 -13.73
CA ALA A 64 -24.28 6.64 -13.53
C ALA A 64 -24.63 6.73 -12.04
N VAL A 65 -25.83 7.24 -11.72
CA VAL A 65 -26.29 7.25 -10.32
C VAL A 65 -26.56 5.82 -9.90
N GLY A 66 -25.80 5.31 -8.93
CA GLY A 66 -25.90 3.94 -8.45
C GLY A 66 -25.02 3.69 -7.21
N ASN A 67 -24.92 2.42 -6.83
CA ASN A 67 -24.04 1.94 -5.77
C ASN A 67 -22.85 1.22 -6.42
N TYR A 68 -21.64 1.45 -5.92
CA TYR A 68 -20.41 0.86 -6.43
C TYR A 68 -19.58 0.25 -5.30
N TRP A 69 -19.00 -0.93 -5.53
CA TRP A 69 -18.07 -1.52 -4.57
C TRP A 69 -16.74 -0.77 -4.57
N PHE A 70 -16.33 -0.30 -3.40
CA PHE A 70 -14.94 -0.03 -3.09
C PHE A 70 -14.33 -1.30 -2.50
N ARG A 71 -13.27 -1.79 -3.13
CA ARG A 71 -12.61 -3.05 -2.80
C ARG A 71 -11.29 -2.73 -2.13
N ALA A 72 -10.97 -3.42 -1.05
CA ALA A 72 -9.72 -3.35 -0.31
C ALA A 72 -9.27 -4.78 -0.04
N ASN A 73 -8.77 -5.42 -1.09
CA ASN A 73 -8.45 -6.84 -1.07
C ASN A 73 -7.01 -7.03 -0.64
N THR A 74 -6.75 -8.09 0.13
CA THR A 74 -5.37 -8.53 0.36
C THR A 74 -4.74 -8.90 -0.98
N ALA A 75 -3.57 -8.35 -1.28
CA ALA A 75 -2.82 -8.68 -2.48
C ALA A 75 -2.13 -10.04 -2.27
N ALA A 76 -2.73 -11.13 -2.77
CA ALA A 76 -2.22 -12.49 -2.60
C ALA A 76 -0.79 -12.66 -3.17
N ASP A 77 -0.46 -11.88 -4.21
CA ASP A 77 0.88 -11.79 -4.81
C ASP A 77 1.96 -11.22 -3.88
N CYS A 78 1.56 -10.53 -2.80
CA CYS A 78 2.43 -9.96 -1.76
C CYS A 78 2.31 -10.68 -0.42
N ALA A 79 1.44 -11.67 -0.30
CA ALA A 79 1.00 -12.15 0.99
C ALA A 79 2.01 -13.13 1.61
N SER A 80 2.17 -13.02 2.93
CA SER A 80 2.67 -14.13 3.74
C SER A 80 1.60 -15.24 3.79
N GLY A 81 1.90 -16.39 4.39
CA GLY A 81 0.98 -17.55 4.46
C GLY A 81 -0.33 -17.36 5.26
N ASN A 82 -0.83 -16.14 5.39
CA ASN A 82 -2.05 -15.78 6.09
C ASN A 82 -3.32 -15.94 5.22
N ASN A 83 -4.50 -15.99 5.87
CA ASN A 83 -5.77 -16.04 5.16
C ASN A 83 -6.03 -14.71 4.43
N HIS A 84 -6.15 -14.75 3.11
CA HIS A 84 -6.41 -13.58 2.29
C HIS A 84 -7.87 -13.13 2.41
N GLY A 85 -8.10 -12.04 3.14
CA GLY A 85 -9.41 -11.43 3.27
C GLY A 85 -9.75 -10.51 2.10
N THR A 86 -11.06 -10.42 1.81
CA THR A 86 -11.65 -9.40 0.92
C THR A 86 -12.30 -8.33 1.79
N GLY A 87 -11.87 -7.07 1.65
CA GLY A 87 -12.53 -5.91 2.26
C GLY A 87 -13.44 -5.23 1.25
N LEU A 88 -14.70 -4.98 1.61
CA LEU A 88 -15.66 -4.28 0.76
C LEU A 88 -16.28 -3.10 1.52
N SER A 89 -16.52 -2.00 0.81
CA SER A 89 -17.39 -0.91 1.25
C SER A 89 -18.19 -0.37 0.07
N ILE A 90 -19.24 0.41 0.33
CA ILE A 90 -20.18 0.87 -0.71
C ILE A 90 -20.04 2.38 -0.88
N PHE A 91 -19.86 2.81 -2.13
CA PHE A 91 -19.92 4.21 -2.52
C PHE A 91 -21.25 4.44 -3.25
N THR A 92 -22.20 5.03 -2.54
CA THR A 92 -23.54 5.34 -3.05
C THR A 92 -23.60 6.75 -3.63
N TYR A 93 -24.17 6.90 -4.83
CA TYR A 93 -24.49 8.21 -5.38
C TYR A 93 -25.75 8.82 -4.76
N THR A 94 -25.76 10.14 -4.55
CA THR A 94 -26.95 10.89 -4.15
C THR A 94 -28.07 10.66 -5.17
N GLY A 95 -29.24 10.23 -4.71
CA GLY A 95 -30.38 9.85 -5.56
C GLY A 95 -30.43 8.38 -5.96
N ALA A 96 -29.43 7.57 -5.59
CA ALA A 96 -29.52 6.11 -5.72
C ALA A 96 -30.27 5.52 -4.52
N THR A 97 -31.07 4.48 -4.77
CA THR A 97 -31.63 3.63 -3.71
C THR A 97 -30.50 2.86 -3.05
N LEU A 98 -30.47 2.82 -1.71
CA LEU A 98 -29.48 2.05 -0.95
C LEU A 98 -29.67 0.55 -1.21
N ALA A 99 -28.63 -0.09 -1.72
CA ALA A 99 -28.57 -1.52 -1.99
C ALA A 99 -27.12 -1.97 -2.15
N ASP A 100 -26.89 -3.27 -2.06
CA ASP A 100 -25.61 -3.86 -2.42
C ASP A 100 -25.32 -3.62 -3.92
N PRO A 101 -24.12 -3.12 -4.27
CA PRO A 101 -23.72 -2.97 -5.66
C PRO A 101 -23.72 -4.29 -6.43
N THR A 102 -24.16 -4.22 -7.69
CA THR A 102 -23.96 -5.30 -8.68
C THR A 102 -22.79 -4.96 -9.62
N SER A 103 -21.88 -4.09 -9.19
CA SER A 103 -20.74 -3.63 -9.99
C SER A 103 -19.65 -4.69 -10.09
N THR A 104 -18.91 -4.65 -11.21
CA THR A 104 -17.84 -5.61 -11.51
C THR A 104 -16.48 -5.05 -11.11
N ALA A 105 -15.67 -5.89 -10.47
CA ALA A 105 -14.29 -5.56 -10.13
C ALA A 105 -13.44 -5.27 -11.38
N PHE A 106 -12.49 -4.34 -11.26
CA PHE A 106 -11.37 -4.29 -12.20
C PHE A 106 -10.50 -5.55 -12.09
N THR A 107 -9.90 -5.96 -13.20
CA THR A 107 -8.87 -7.01 -13.21
C THR A 107 -7.60 -6.46 -12.59
N ALA A 108 -7.26 -6.93 -11.38
CA ALA A 108 -6.00 -6.59 -10.73
C ALA A 108 -4.83 -7.36 -11.36
N PRO A 109 -3.64 -6.74 -11.49
CA PRO A 109 -2.45 -7.48 -11.89
C PRO A 109 -1.94 -8.37 -10.75
N ALA A 110 -1.33 -9.49 -11.11
CA ALA A 110 -0.68 -10.41 -10.18
C ALA A 110 0.79 -10.00 -9.95
N VAL A 111 1.03 -8.77 -9.48
CA VAL A 111 2.38 -8.24 -9.26
C VAL A 111 2.50 -7.54 -7.91
N CYS A 112 3.45 -8.00 -7.10
CA CYS A 112 3.81 -7.35 -5.85
C CYS A 112 4.88 -6.29 -6.10
N LYS A 113 4.45 -5.18 -6.70
CA LYS A 113 5.30 -4.02 -6.96
C LYS A 113 4.56 -2.77 -6.57
N ASP A 114 5.27 -1.89 -5.89
CA ASP A 114 4.79 -0.55 -5.59
C ASP A 114 4.37 0.17 -6.87
N GLU A 115 3.47 1.14 -6.70
CA GLU A 115 2.95 1.95 -7.79
C GLU A 115 4.06 2.61 -8.62
N ALA A 116 3.83 2.74 -9.92
CA ALA A 116 4.71 3.47 -10.83
C ALA A 116 3.91 4.11 -11.97
N PRO A 117 4.29 5.31 -12.46
CA PRO A 117 5.43 6.12 -12.01
C PRO A 117 5.13 6.98 -10.78
N LEU A 118 6.06 7.04 -9.82
CA LEU A 118 6.03 7.97 -8.69
C LEU A 118 7.06 9.08 -8.90
N ALA A 119 6.68 10.09 -9.69
CA ALA A 119 7.54 11.25 -9.94
C ALA A 119 7.19 12.37 -8.95
N PRO A 120 8.07 12.75 -8.00
CA PRO A 120 7.84 13.88 -7.10
C PRO A 120 7.55 15.15 -7.88
N TYR A 121 6.63 15.98 -7.36
CA TYR A 121 6.33 17.28 -7.96
C TYR A 121 7.54 18.22 -7.81
N TRP A 122 8.16 18.21 -6.63
CA TRP A 122 9.45 18.86 -6.38
C TRP A 122 10.57 17.86 -6.58
N VAL A 123 11.34 18.07 -7.65
CA VAL A 123 12.47 17.21 -7.99
C VAL A 123 13.64 17.53 -7.09
N GLN A 124 14.13 16.52 -6.37
CA GLN A 124 15.40 16.58 -5.64
C GLN A 124 16.44 15.77 -6.42
N PRO A 125 17.32 16.42 -7.21
CA PRO A 125 18.32 15.70 -7.98
C PRO A 125 19.37 15.09 -7.06
N ILE A 126 19.73 13.83 -7.32
CA ILE A 126 20.85 13.15 -6.67
C ILE A 126 21.93 12.95 -7.74
N PRO A 127 23.15 13.51 -7.58
CA PRO A 127 24.25 13.25 -8.51
C PRO A 127 24.59 11.75 -8.54
N SER A 128 24.55 11.14 -9.72
CA SER A 128 24.75 9.69 -9.88
C SER A 128 26.13 9.22 -9.41
N SER A 129 27.16 10.03 -9.62
CA SER A 129 28.53 9.75 -9.15
C SER A 129 28.64 9.69 -7.62
N THR A 130 28.00 10.64 -6.93
CA THR A 130 27.95 10.67 -5.46
C THR A 130 27.12 9.51 -4.91
N PHE A 131 25.98 9.19 -5.54
CA PHE A 131 25.18 8.04 -5.14
C PHE A 131 25.98 6.74 -5.28
N THR A 132 26.59 6.51 -6.45
CA THR A 132 27.31 5.27 -6.76
C THR A 132 28.50 5.04 -5.83
N SER A 133 29.23 6.09 -5.45
CA SER A 133 30.37 5.97 -4.54
C SER A 133 29.99 5.69 -3.08
N GLN A 134 28.71 5.88 -2.71
CA GLN A 134 28.21 5.69 -1.36
C GLN A 134 27.25 4.50 -1.22
N ILE A 135 27.03 3.71 -2.29
CA ILE A 135 26.19 2.51 -2.23
C ILE A 135 26.77 1.55 -1.19
N LYS A 136 25.92 1.12 -0.28
CA LYS A 136 26.20 0.04 0.66
C LYS A 136 25.12 -1.01 0.50
N THR A 137 25.52 -2.28 0.45
CA THR A 137 24.59 -3.40 0.46
C THR A 137 24.33 -3.81 1.89
N LEU A 138 23.06 -3.92 2.25
CA LEU A 138 22.62 -4.52 3.50
C LEU A 138 21.87 -5.80 3.14
N SER A 139 22.48 -6.96 3.43
CA SER A 139 21.84 -8.25 3.20
C SER A 139 20.71 -8.45 4.20
N ILE A 140 19.52 -8.80 3.72
CA ILE A 140 18.38 -9.18 4.57
C ILE A 140 18.16 -10.67 4.36
N ASP A 141 18.16 -11.43 5.44
CA ASP A 141 17.91 -12.87 5.37
C ASP A 141 17.25 -13.35 6.66
N ILE A 142 16.70 -14.56 6.63
CA ILE A 142 16.30 -15.28 7.83
C ILE A 142 17.57 -15.87 8.44
N THR A 143 17.95 -15.42 9.63
CA THR A 143 19.09 -15.99 10.35
C THR A 143 18.62 -17.20 11.14
N GLN A 144 19.31 -18.34 10.97
CA GLN A 144 19.18 -19.45 11.91
C GLN A 144 20.02 -19.15 13.15
N GLU A 145 19.52 -18.31 14.04
CA GLU A 145 19.81 -18.55 15.45
C GLU A 145 18.79 -19.59 15.93
N GLN A 146 19.23 -20.85 15.96
CA GLN A 146 18.49 -21.99 16.49
C GLN A 146 18.29 -21.82 18.01
N VAL A 147 17.55 -20.80 18.44
CA VAL A 147 17.11 -20.67 19.83
C VAL A 147 15.81 -21.43 19.94
N VAL A 148 15.93 -22.67 20.39
CA VAL A 148 14.79 -23.54 20.68
C VAL A 148 14.18 -23.09 22.01
N THR A 149 13.20 -22.19 21.98
CA THR A 149 12.38 -21.94 23.17
C THR A 149 11.28 -22.99 23.20
N ASN A 150 11.22 -23.81 24.26
CA ASN A 150 10.22 -24.88 24.42
C ASN A 150 10.16 -25.91 23.27
N GLY A 151 11.30 -26.19 22.60
CA GLY A 151 11.35 -27.16 21.51
C GLY A 151 10.76 -26.68 20.17
N ALA A 152 10.42 -25.38 20.04
CA ALA A 152 9.99 -24.77 18.78
C ALA A 152 11.12 -23.95 18.12
N ASN A 153 11.14 -23.93 16.79
CA ASN A 153 12.06 -23.09 16.01
C ASN A 153 11.62 -21.63 16.07
N LEU A 154 12.54 -20.72 16.41
CA LEU A 154 12.34 -19.29 16.28
C LEU A 154 12.79 -18.84 14.87
N VAL A 155 11.92 -18.12 14.17
CA VAL A 155 12.26 -17.47 12.89
C VAL A 155 12.72 -16.05 13.20
N VAL A 156 13.96 -15.71 12.83
CA VAL A 156 14.55 -14.41 13.10
C VAL A 156 14.98 -13.76 11.79
N TRP A 157 14.60 -12.50 11.59
CA TRP A 157 15.08 -11.69 10.47
C TRP A 157 16.37 -10.97 10.88
N GLY A 158 17.42 -11.13 10.07
CA GLY A 158 18.70 -10.47 10.26
C GLY A 158 18.99 -9.47 9.14
N ILE A 159 19.60 -8.35 9.51
CA ILE A 159 20.24 -7.41 8.58
C ILE A 159 21.74 -7.58 8.75
N ASN A 160 22.43 -7.93 7.68
CA ASN A 160 23.85 -8.30 7.67
C ASN A 160 24.14 -9.38 8.75
N THR A 161 23.37 -10.47 8.68
CA THR A 161 23.40 -11.64 9.57
C THR A 161 23.17 -11.35 11.07
N THR A 162 22.73 -10.15 11.43
CA THR A 162 22.49 -9.75 12.82
C THR A 162 21.02 -9.37 13.01
N SER A 163 20.37 -9.93 14.02
CA SER A 163 19.02 -9.55 14.41
C SER A 163 19.05 -8.36 15.37
N ILE A 164 18.09 -7.44 15.26
CA ILE A 164 18.01 -6.31 16.17
C ILE A 164 17.52 -6.78 17.55
N ASN A 165 18.30 -6.49 18.58
CA ASN A 165 17.92 -6.74 19.98
C ASN A 165 18.37 -5.54 20.83
N ILE A 166 17.43 -4.65 21.15
CA ILE A 166 17.70 -3.40 21.87
C ILE A 166 17.53 -3.59 23.38
N GLN A 167 18.35 -2.91 24.18
CA GLN A 167 18.18 -2.82 25.62
C GLN A 167 17.26 -1.64 25.94
N TRP A 168 16.05 -1.91 26.44
CA TRP A 168 15.06 -0.85 26.67
C TRP A 168 15.47 0.15 27.77
N ASP A 169 16.31 -0.27 28.72
CA ASP A 169 16.86 0.55 29.80
C ASP A 169 18.17 1.27 29.44
N ASN A 170 18.76 0.98 28.27
CA ASN A 170 19.99 1.60 27.78
C ASN A 170 19.85 2.04 26.31
N PRO A 171 19.15 3.16 26.03
CA PRO A 171 18.90 3.63 24.68
C PRO A 171 20.18 4.15 24.01
N THR A 172 20.22 4.17 22.68
CA THR A 172 21.39 4.65 21.91
C THR A 172 21.83 6.09 22.24
N LEU A 173 20.94 6.91 22.81
CA LEU A 173 21.21 8.30 23.17
C LEU A 173 21.74 8.48 24.60
N SER A 174 21.87 7.41 25.39
CA SER A 174 22.35 7.44 26.77
C SER A 174 23.77 7.97 26.90
#